data_AF-K1TML3-F1
#
_entry.id   AF-K1TML3-F1
#
_cell.length_a   1.000
_cell.length_b   1.000
_cell.length_c   1.000
_cell.angle_alpha   90.00
_cell.angle_beta   90.00
_cell.angle_gamma   90.00
#
_symmetry.space_group_name_H-M   'P 1'
#
loop_
_entity.id
_entity.type
_entity.pdbx_description
1 polymer ?
#
loop_
_entity_poly.entity_id
_entity_poly.type
_entity_poly.pdbx_seq_one_letter_code
_entity_poly.pdbx_strand_id
1 'polypeptide(L)'
;MTVYASSRTPDGDDLFLNLEYNNRPVEDPTEEKRYGAELNYTWSGRNVRFRATLFVVRTADGMQVRHYYDDFYATYSDMAAAGIGTLRYGAEATALIRLAYRWNLTLAASAGRYRYADNPVVTVYADANNEVLDRNAASYMGDCSVGNTPQLTGFAGLNYYGPKGWGVQAEAAWTGNRFVEPSLVRRTSRIARQLAESP
;
A
#
# COMPACT_ATOMS: atom_id res chain seq x y z
N MET A 1 -1.11 15.57 18.60
CA MET A 1 -2.00 14.66 17.84
C MET A 1 -2.51 15.44 16.66
N THR A 2 -2.42 14.87 15.47
CA THR A 2 -2.85 15.48 14.21
C THR A 2 -3.89 14.57 13.59
N VAL A 3 -4.96 15.14 13.05
CA VAL A 3 -5.98 14.40 12.29
C VAL A 3 -6.13 15.12 10.95
N TYR A 4 -6.30 14.37 9.88
CA TYR A 4 -6.55 14.91 8.56
C TYR A 4 -7.64 14.13 7.84
N ALA A 5 -8.33 14.85 6.96
CA ALA A 5 -9.23 14.30 5.96
C ALA A 5 -8.93 15.00 4.63
N SER A 6 -8.80 14.24 3.56
CA SER A 6 -8.52 14.75 2.22
C SER A 6 -9.24 13.91 1.18
N SER A 7 -9.59 14.51 0.05
CA SER A 7 -9.97 13.77 -1.15
C SER A 7 -8.88 13.87 -2.20
N ARG A 8 -8.80 12.86 -3.06
CA ARG A 8 -7.91 12.81 -4.20
C ARG A 8 -8.71 12.42 -5.44
N THR A 9 -8.63 13.24 -6.49
CA THR A 9 -9.18 12.89 -7.79
C THR A 9 -8.47 11.66 -8.36
N PRO A 10 -9.16 10.76 -9.08
CA PRO A 10 -8.53 9.64 -9.75
C PRO A 10 -7.36 10.07 -10.63
N ASP A 11 -6.35 9.23 -10.73
CA ASP A 11 -5.26 9.46 -11.67
C ASP A 11 -5.79 9.27 -13.10
N GLY A 12 -5.14 9.91 -14.10
CA GLY A 12 -5.62 9.86 -15.49
C GLY A 12 -5.76 8.44 -16.04
N ASP A 13 -4.87 7.54 -15.62
CA ASP A 13 -4.87 6.12 -16.01
C ASP A 13 -6.05 5.35 -15.41
N ASP A 14 -6.63 5.83 -14.30
CA ASP A 14 -7.79 5.21 -13.65
C ASP A 14 -9.14 5.78 -14.14
N LEU A 15 -9.09 6.85 -14.95
CA LEU A 15 -10.28 7.47 -15.55
C LEU A 15 -10.69 6.81 -16.86
N PHE A 16 -9.75 6.15 -17.55
CA PHE A 16 -9.96 5.59 -18.87
C PHE A 16 -9.50 4.13 -18.92
N LEU A 17 -10.26 3.29 -19.62
CA LEU A 17 -9.87 1.91 -19.83
C LEU A 17 -8.67 1.78 -20.76
N ASN A 18 -8.56 2.61 -21.81
CA ASN A 18 -7.40 2.62 -22.70
C ASN A 18 -7.31 3.92 -23.52
N LEU A 19 -6.54 4.91 -23.04
CA LEU A 19 -6.42 6.22 -23.72
C LEU A 19 -5.90 6.15 -25.16
N GLU A 20 -5.07 5.14 -25.49
CA GLU A 20 -4.37 5.08 -26.77
C GLU A 20 -5.22 4.49 -27.90
N TYR A 21 -6.05 3.50 -27.59
CA TYR A 21 -6.84 2.77 -28.60
C TYR A 21 -8.34 2.97 -28.47
N ASN A 22 -8.84 3.22 -27.25
CA ASN A 22 -10.26 3.22 -26.98
C ASN A 22 -10.59 4.22 -25.87
N ASN A 23 -10.95 5.46 -26.25
CA ASN A 23 -11.27 6.58 -25.36
C ASN A 23 -12.58 6.35 -24.56
N ARG A 24 -12.65 5.24 -23.82
CA ARG A 24 -13.77 4.81 -23.00
C ARG A 24 -13.47 5.16 -21.54
N PRO A 25 -14.23 6.07 -20.93
CA PRO A 25 -14.10 6.37 -19.51
C PRO A 25 -14.66 5.23 -18.65
N VAL A 26 -14.16 5.12 -17.43
CA VAL A 26 -14.74 4.24 -16.40
C VAL A 26 -16.13 4.76 -16.01
N GLU A 27 -17.07 3.84 -15.75
CA GLU A 27 -18.42 4.17 -15.27
C GLU A 27 -18.34 4.79 -13.87
N ASP A 28 -18.94 5.97 -13.67
CA ASP A 28 -19.05 6.70 -12.39
C ASP A 28 -17.73 6.88 -11.61
N PRO A 29 -16.78 7.71 -12.11
CA PRO A 29 -15.53 7.97 -11.41
C PRO A 29 -15.79 8.65 -10.07
N THR A 30 -15.16 8.12 -9.01
CA THR A 30 -15.29 8.60 -7.64
C THR A 30 -13.95 9.10 -7.10
N GLU A 31 -13.97 10.12 -6.25
CA GLU A 31 -12.76 10.58 -5.57
C GLU A 31 -12.38 9.64 -4.43
N GLU A 32 -11.09 9.32 -4.32
CA GLU A 32 -10.58 8.56 -3.18
C GLU A 32 -10.59 9.45 -1.94
N LYS A 33 -11.26 8.99 -0.88
CA LYS A 33 -11.29 9.66 0.41
C LYS A 33 -10.22 9.09 1.32
N ARG A 34 -9.44 9.96 1.94
CA ARG A 34 -8.39 9.58 2.91
C ARG A 34 -8.66 10.24 4.25
N TYR A 35 -8.63 9.41 5.29
CA TYR A 35 -8.75 9.84 6.67
C TYR A 35 -7.54 9.33 7.42
N GLY A 36 -6.90 10.18 8.21
CA GLY A 36 -5.75 9.75 8.99
C GLY A 36 -5.65 10.46 10.32
N ALA A 37 -5.01 9.77 11.26
CA ALA A 37 -4.67 10.31 12.55
C ALA A 37 -3.26 9.88 12.94
N GLU A 38 -2.51 10.81 13.53
CA GLU A 38 -1.15 10.62 13.96
C GLU A 38 -0.94 11.13 15.39
N LEU A 39 -0.27 10.32 16.20
CA LEU A 39 0.19 10.68 17.52
C LEU A 39 1.71 10.66 17.55
N ASN A 40 2.29 11.84 17.70
CA ASN A 40 3.73 12.03 17.76
C ASN A 40 4.17 12.31 19.20
N TYR A 41 5.15 11.57 19.68
CA TYR A 41 5.82 11.78 20.96
C TYR A 41 7.31 11.98 20.71
N THR A 42 7.87 13.08 21.19
CA THR A 42 9.31 13.35 21.11
C THR A 42 9.84 13.63 22.50
N TRP A 43 10.93 12.95 22.85
CA TRP A 43 11.66 13.16 24.09
C TRP A 43 13.12 13.47 23.77
N SER A 44 13.66 14.51 24.40
CA SER A 44 15.04 14.94 24.18
C SER A 44 15.76 15.11 25.51
N GLY A 45 16.68 14.19 25.80
CA GLY A 45 17.60 14.26 26.92
C GLY A 45 19.01 14.71 26.48
N ARG A 46 19.94 14.72 27.43
CA ARG A 46 21.34 15.12 27.21
C ARG A 46 22.10 14.22 26.24
N ASN A 47 21.81 12.91 26.29
CA ASN A 47 22.52 11.89 25.52
C ASN A 47 21.59 11.12 24.58
N VAL A 48 20.27 11.26 24.71
CA VAL A 48 19.31 10.46 23.94
C VAL A 48 18.22 11.37 23.40
N ARG A 49 17.94 11.26 22.12
CA ARG A 49 16.75 11.82 21.49
C ARG A 49 15.90 10.67 20.98
N PHE A 50 14.67 10.61 21.44
CA PHE A 50 13.71 9.58 21.07
C PHE A 50 12.51 10.22 20.40
N ARG A 51 12.03 9.62 19.32
CA ARG A 51 10.78 9.97 18.66
C ARG A 51 9.98 8.69 18.46
N ALA A 52 8.71 8.72 18.82
CA ALA A 52 7.74 7.69 18.48
C ALA A 52 6.55 8.33 17.79
N THR A 53 6.02 7.63 16.79
CA THR A 53 4.87 8.05 16.01
C THR A 53 3.92 6.87 15.89
N LEU A 54 2.67 7.05 16.28
CA LEU A 54 1.59 6.12 15.97
C LEU A 54 0.76 6.71 14.85
N PHE A 55 0.41 5.90 13.85
CA PHE A 55 -0.41 6.35 12.73
C PHE A 55 -1.55 5.37 12.46
N VAL A 56 -2.66 5.91 11.99
CA VAL A 56 -3.76 5.16 11.39
C VAL A 56 -4.24 5.95 10.18
N VAL A 57 -4.41 5.26 9.06
CA VAL A 57 -4.84 5.81 7.78
C VAL A 57 -5.88 4.88 7.17
N ARG A 58 -7.02 5.45 6.79
CA ARG A 58 -8.11 4.78 6.10
C ARG A 58 -8.30 5.45 4.74
N THR A 59 -8.22 4.66 3.67
CA THR A 59 -8.63 5.10 2.33
C THR A 59 -9.96 4.43 1.98
N ALA A 60 -10.83 5.13 1.28
CA ALA A 60 -12.12 4.63 0.80
C ALA A 60 -12.40 5.16 -0.60
N ASP A 61 -13.31 4.50 -1.32
CA ASP A 61 -13.74 4.87 -2.67
C ASP A 61 -12.57 4.95 -3.68
N GLY A 62 -11.50 4.17 -3.45
CA GLY A 62 -10.38 4.07 -4.38
C GLY A 62 -10.79 3.35 -5.65
N MET A 63 -10.19 3.76 -6.77
CA MET A 63 -10.37 3.13 -8.07
C MET A 63 -9.02 2.66 -8.60
N GLN A 64 -9.05 1.62 -9.45
CA GLN A 64 -7.88 1.13 -10.14
C GLN A 64 -8.28 0.53 -11.48
N VAL A 65 -7.62 0.95 -12.56
CA VAL A 65 -7.66 0.25 -13.84
C VAL A 65 -6.41 -0.62 -13.99
N ARG A 66 -6.57 -1.84 -14.51
CA ARG A 66 -5.45 -2.74 -14.77
C ARG A 66 -5.68 -3.58 -16.01
N HIS A 67 -4.70 -3.57 -16.90
CA HIS A 67 -4.66 -4.41 -18.08
C HIS A 67 -4.01 -5.75 -17.74
N TYR A 68 -4.61 -6.85 -18.19
CA TYR A 68 -4.05 -8.18 -18.01
C TYR A 68 -4.53 -9.12 -19.11
N TYR A 69 -3.79 -10.21 -19.30
CA TYR A 69 -4.28 -11.31 -20.11
C TYR A 69 -5.22 -12.16 -19.25
N ASP A 70 -6.47 -12.29 -19.68
CA ASP A 70 -7.48 -13.07 -18.98
C ASP A 70 -7.46 -14.51 -19.48
N ASP A 71 -6.87 -15.39 -18.66
CA ASP A 71 -6.79 -16.83 -18.95
C ASP A 71 -8.18 -17.49 -19.08
N PHE A 72 -9.24 -16.89 -18.51
CA PHE A 72 -10.61 -17.43 -18.59
C PHE A 72 -11.21 -17.22 -19.99
N TYR A 73 -11.04 -16.02 -20.55
CA TYR A 73 -11.56 -15.67 -21.87
C TYR A 73 -10.51 -15.81 -22.99
N ALA A 74 -9.28 -16.20 -22.63
CA ALA A 74 -8.13 -16.28 -23.53
C ALA A 74 -7.94 -14.98 -24.36
N THR A 75 -8.12 -13.83 -23.71
CA THR A 75 -8.09 -12.52 -24.36
C THR A 75 -7.45 -11.46 -23.46
N TYR A 76 -6.89 -10.42 -24.07
CA TYR A 76 -6.50 -9.22 -23.33
C TYR A 76 -7.74 -8.53 -22.80
N SER A 77 -7.71 -8.20 -21.51
CA SER A 77 -8.84 -7.64 -20.79
C SER A 77 -8.41 -6.50 -19.88
N ASP A 78 -9.30 -5.52 -19.75
CA ASP A 78 -9.15 -4.38 -18.85
C ASP A 78 -10.06 -4.58 -17.66
N MET A 79 -9.46 -4.56 -16.47
CA MET A 79 -10.18 -4.57 -15.21
C MET A 79 -10.33 -3.15 -14.70
N ALA A 80 -11.57 -2.71 -14.47
CA ALA A 80 -11.86 -1.53 -13.64
C ALA A 80 -12.36 -1.99 -12.27
N ALA A 81 -11.62 -1.67 -11.22
CA ALA A 81 -12.03 -1.90 -9.84
C ALA A 81 -12.43 -0.58 -9.19
N ALA A 82 -13.57 -0.58 -8.49
CA ALA A 82 -14.10 0.57 -7.75
C ALA A 82 -14.44 0.18 -6.31
N GLY A 83 -14.43 1.17 -5.41
CA GLY A 83 -14.71 0.95 -3.99
C GLY A 83 -13.55 0.27 -3.25
N ILE A 84 -12.31 0.44 -3.72
CA ILE A 84 -11.13 -0.06 -3.03
C ILE A 84 -10.96 0.75 -1.74
N GLY A 85 -10.94 0.04 -0.62
CA GLY A 85 -10.66 0.66 0.66
C GLY A 85 -9.64 -0.10 1.48
N THR A 86 -8.70 0.65 2.06
CA THR A 86 -7.59 0.09 2.84
C THR A 86 -7.51 0.72 4.22
N LEU A 87 -7.13 -0.08 5.21
CA LEU A 87 -6.80 0.38 6.55
C LEU A 87 -5.33 0.05 6.83
N ARG A 88 -4.55 1.10 7.12
CA ARG A 88 -3.15 1.02 7.48
C ARG A 88 -2.95 1.62 8.86
N TYR A 89 -2.33 0.89 9.78
CA TYR A 89 -1.98 1.42 11.09
C TYR A 89 -0.66 0.85 11.56
N GLY A 90 0.04 1.59 12.40
CA GLY A 90 1.34 1.18 12.86
C GLY A 90 1.98 2.14 13.84
N ALA A 91 3.20 1.78 14.21
CA ALA A 91 4.05 2.52 15.10
C ALA A 91 5.45 2.62 14.49
N GLU A 92 6.04 3.80 14.58
CA GLU A 92 7.40 4.08 14.18
C GLU A 92 8.15 4.64 15.37
N ALA A 93 9.41 4.25 15.52
CA ALA A 93 10.26 4.74 16.58
C ALA A 93 11.65 5.02 16.03
N THR A 94 12.26 6.08 16.52
CA THR A 94 13.64 6.46 16.22
C THR A 94 14.33 6.88 17.51
N ALA A 95 15.52 6.36 17.74
CA ALA A 95 16.37 6.71 18.86
C ALA A 95 17.76 7.12 18.36
N LEU A 96 18.20 8.31 18.77
CA LEU A 96 19.54 8.81 18.55
C LEU A 96 20.24 8.87 19.91
N ILE A 97 21.23 8.00 20.11
CA ILE A 97 21.91 7.78 21.39
C ILE A 97 23.38 8.15 21.24
N ARG A 98 23.83 9.15 22.00
CA ARG A 98 25.24 9.49 22.17
C ARG A 98 25.84 8.62 23.27
N LEU A 99 26.41 7.48 22.88
CA LEU A 99 27.02 6.50 23.77
C LEU A 99 28.24 7.08 24.51
N ALA A 100 29.08 7.83 23.79
CA ALA A 100 30.27 8.49 24.34
C ALA A 100 30.57 9.78 23.57
N TYR A 101 31.61 10.53 23.95
CA TYR A 101 31.96 11.80 23.29
C TYR A 101 32.11 11.67 21.76
N ARG A 102 32.53 10.49 21.27
CA ARG A 102 32.83 10.18 19.87
C ARG A 102 31.95 9.11 19.24
N TRP A 103 31.08 8.47 20.01
CA TRP A 103 30.24 7.36 19.55
C TRP A 103 28.77 7.77 19.52
N ASN A 104 28.14 7.64 18.36
CA ASN A 104 26.72 7.87 18.17
C ASN A 104 26.06 6.62 17.59
N LEU A 105 24.95 6.21 18.19
CA LEU A 105 24.11 5.11 17.76
C LEU A 105 22.77 5.66 17.29
N THR A 106 22.36 5.27 16.10
CA THR A 106 21.05 5.58 15.51
C THR A 106 20.29 4.27 15.39
N LEU A 107 19.08 4.23 15.95
CA LEU A 107 18.16 3.12 15.81
C LEU A 107 16.87 3.65 15.22
N ALA A 108 16.31 2.96 14.24
CA ALA A 108 14.97 3.22 13.74
C ALA A 108 14.24 1.90 13.52
N ALA A 109 12.94 1.89 13.78
CA ALA A 109 12.09 0.74 13.51
C ALA A 109 10.67 1.22 13.16
N SER A 110 10.02 0.53 12.24
CA SER A 110 8.61 0.73 11.91
C SER A 110 7.92 -0.63 11.89
N ALA A 111 6.75 -0.71 12.52
CA ALA A 111 5.92 -1.89 12.57
C ALA A 111 4.47 -1.48 12.30
N GLY A 112 3.85 -2.06 11.28
CA GLY A 112 2.49 -1.73 10.89
C GLY A 112 1.74 -2.92 10.34
N ARG A 113 0.42 -2.80 10.26
CA ARG A 113 -0.46 -3.76 9.61
C ARG A 113 -1.31 -3.03 8.58
N TYR A 114 -1.26 -3.54 7.35
CA TYR A 114 -1.89 -2.93 6.18
C TYR A 114 -2.85 -3.94 5.58
N ARG A 115 -4.14 -3.64 5.60
CA ARG A 115 -5.19 -4.54 5.10
C ARG A 115 -6.18 -3.83 4.19
N TYR A 116 -6.81 -4.59 3.31
CA TYR A 116 -8.04 -4.19 2.66
C TYR A 116 -9.17 -4.22 3.69
N ALA A 117 -9.89 -3.12 3.81
CA ALA A 117 -10.99 -2.95 4.77
C ALA A 117 -12.36 -3.14 4.12
N ASP A 118 -12.44 -2.99 2.79
CA ASP A 118 -13.66 -3.19 2.00
C ASP A 118 -13.46 -4.26 0.93
N ASN A 119 -14.57 -4.75 0.39
CA ASN A 119 -14.62 -5.61 -0.78
C ASN A 119 -14.90 -4.74 -2.01
N PRO A 120 -13.92 -4.49 -2.89
CA PRO A 120 -14.15 -3.70 -4.09
C PRO A 120 -15.01 -4.46 -5.09
N VAL A 121 -15.62 -3.71 -5.99
CA VAL A 121 -16.41 -4.22 -7.10
C VAL A 121 -15.56 -4.13 -8.36
N VAL A 122 -15.55 -5.20 -9.15
CA VAL A 122 -14.71 -5.35 -10.33
C VAL A 122 -15.59 -5.52 -11.56
N THR A 123 -15.28 -4.76 -12.60
CA THR A 123 -15.87 -4.93 -13.93
C THR A 123 -14.74 -5.21 -14.92
N VAL A 124 -14.91 -6.23 -15.75
CA VAL A 124 -13.92 -6.69 -16.72
C VAL A 124 -14.45 -6.46 -18.12
N TYR A 125 -13.61 -5.86 -18.95
CA TYR A 125 -13.87 -5.56 -20.35
C TYR A 125 -12.90 -6.32 -21.25
N ALA A 126 -13.36 -6.79 -22.40
CA ALA A 126 -12.46 -7.26 -23.46
C ALA A 126 -11.79 -6.05 -24.12
N ASP A 127 -10.46 -6.02 -24.19
CA ASP A 127 -9.70 -4.89 -24.75
C ASP A 127 -10.03 -4.67 -26.25
N ALA A 128 -10.23 -5.76 -27.00
CA ALA A 128 -10.43 -5.70 -28.45
C ALA A 128 -11.73 -4.99 -28.90
N ASN A 129 -12.82 -5.07 -28.13
CA ASN A 129 -14.14 -4.57 -28.52
C ASN A 129 -14.90 -3.85 -27.40
N ASN A 130 -14.30 -3.68 -26.22
CA ASN A 130 -14.90 -3.17 -24.98
C ASN A 130 -16.18 -3.91 -24.54
N GLU A 131 -16.35 -5.16 -24.94
CA GLU A 131 -17.45 -5.98 -24.46
C GLU A 131 -17.31 -6.23 -22.97
N VAL A 132 -18.42 -6.12 -22.24
CA VAL A 132 -18.42 -6.38 -20.80
C VAL A 132 -18.43 -7.88 -20.59
N LEU A 133 -17.29 -8.43 -20.15
CA LEU A 133 -17.11 -9.85 -19.90
C LEU A 133 -17.69 -10.24 -18.54
N ASP A 134 -17.47 -9.40 -17.52
CA ASP A 134 -18.02 -9.58 -16.18
C ASP A 134 -18.35 -8.21 -15.58
N ARG A 135 -19.58 -8.05 -15.07
CA ARG A 135 -20.07 -6.75 -14.59
C ARG A 135 -20.30 -6.77 -13.09
N ASN A 136 -19.69 -5.81 -12.41
CA ASN A 136 -19.92 -5.54 -10.99
C ASN A 136 -19.73 -6.78 -10.08
N ALA A 137 -18.70 -7.58 -10.36
CA ALA A 137 -18.36 -8.73 -9.55
C ALA A 137 -17.72 -8.28 -8.23
N ALA A 138 -18.29 -8.72 -7.10
CA ALA A 138 -17.68 -8.49 -5.81
C ALA A 138 -16.34 -9.24 -5.69
N SER A 139 -15.28 -8.51 -5.34
CA SER A 139 -13.97 -9.07 -5.02
C SER A 139 -13.83 -9.21 -3.51
N TYR A 140 -13.70 -10.44 -3.03
CA TYR A 140 -13.58 -10.76 -1.60
C TYR A 140 -12.17 -10.48 -1.08
N MET A 141 -11.82 -9.19 -1.06
CA MET A 141 -10.53 -8.67 -0.62
C MET A 141 -10.47 -8.34 0.87
N GLY A 142 -11.60 -8.28 1.56
CA GLY A 142 -11.68 -7.98 2.98
C GLY A 142 -10.63 -8.77 3.78
N ASP A 143 -9.90 -8.06 4.64
CA ASP A 143 -8.81 -8.56 5.47
C ASP A 143 -7.56 -9.09 4.75
N CYS A 144 -7.51 -9.03 3.42
CA CYS A 144 -6.29 -9.33 2.69
C CYS A 144 -5.19 -8.33 3.06
N SER A 145 -3.94 -8.81 3.17
CA SER A 145 -2.81 -7.92 3.39
C SER A 145 -2.52 -7.10 2.13
N VAL A 146 -2.29 -5.80 2.30
CA VAL A 146 -1.82 -4.95 1.21
C VAL A 146 -0.41 -5.38 0.83
N GLY A 147 -0.19 -5.65 -0.45
CA GLY A 147 1.11 -6.07 -0.96
C GLY A 147 2.09 -4.92 -1.16
N ASN A 148 3.30 -5.25 -1.59
CA ASN A 148 4.34 -4.30 -2.01
C ASN A 148 4.76 -3.26 -0.94
N THR A 149 4.32 -3.41 0.30
CA THR A 149 4.72 -2.56 1.42
C THR A 149 5.22 -3.42 2.57
N PRO A 150 6.47 -3.26 3.04
CA PRO A 150 6.95 -3.98 4.21
C PRO A 150 6.20 -3.52 5.46
N GLN A 151 5.71 -4.49 6.23
CA GLN A 151 5.02 -4.24 7.50
C GLN A 151 5.98 -4.11 8.68
N LEU A 152 7.24 -4.52 8.51
CA LEU A 152 8.26 -4.41 9.55
C LEU A 152 9.58 -3.97 8.94
N THR A 153 10.16 -2.90 9.47
CA THR A 153 11.48 -2.41 9.08
C THR A 153 12.30 -2.07 10.31
N GLY A 154 13.61 -2.28 10.23
CA GLY A 154 14.55 -1.98 11.29
C GLY A 154 15.85 -1.42 10.70
N PHE A 155 16.47 -0.51 11.41
CA PHE A 155 17.73 0.12 11.06
C PHE A 155 18.56 0.35 12.32
N ALA A 156 19.86 0.07 12.23
CA ALA A 156 20.85 0.38 13.24
C ALA A 156 22.10 0.94 12.57
N GLY A 157 22.56 2.11 13.03
CA GLY A 157 23.77 2.76 12.54
C GLY A 157 24.67 3.18 13.70
N LEU A 158 25.93 2.78 13.66
CA LEU A 158 26.94 3.12 14.66
C LEU A 158 28.04 3.97 14.01
N ASN A 159 28.23 5.17 14.55
CA ASN A 159 29.17 6.16 14.05
C ASN A 159 30.22 6.48 15.10
N TYR A 160 31.48 6.43 14.68
CA TYR A 160 32.65 6.84 15.47
C TYR A 160 33.39 7.97 14.77
N TYR A 161 33.66 9.06 15.49
CA TYR A 161 34.50 10.17 15.03
C TYR A 161 35.80 10.21 15.81
N GLY A 162 36.90 9.85 15.14
CA GLY A 162 38.25 9.83 15.69
C GLY A 162 38.90 11.22 15.78
N PRO A 163 39.98 11.35 16.58
CA PRO A 163 40.78 12.57 16.60
C PRO A 163 41.51 12.73 15.26
N LYS A 164 41.74 13.97 14.82
CA LYS A 164 42.41 14.30 13.55
C LYS A 164 41.60 13.97 12.28
N GLY A 165 40.27 13.89 12.39
CA GLY A 165 39.36 13.93 11.24
C GLY A 165 39.04 12.60 10.56
N TRP A 166 39.48 11.46 11.09
CA TRP A 166 39.04 10.15 10.62
C TRP A 166 37.78 9.68 11.36
N GLY A 167 36.98 8.82 10.74
CA GLY A 167 35.79 8.24 11.37
C GLY A 167 35.43 6.90 10.74
N VAL A 168 34.55 6.15 11.40
CA VAL A 168 34.03 4.87 10.93
C VAL A 168 32.52 4.85 11.13
N GLN A 169 31.81 4.32 10.15
CA GLN A 169 30.36 4.13 10.18
C GLN A 169 30.06 2.68 9.83
N ALA A 170 29.17 2.06 10.60
CA ALA A 170 28.65 0.74 10.34
C ALA A 170 27.13 0.79 10.41
N GLU A 171 26.45 0.23 9.41
CA GLU A 171 24.99 0.26 9.30
C GLU A 171 24.43 -1.11 8.97
N ALA A 172 23.24 -1.39 9.49
CA ALA A 172 22.47 -2.58 9.21
C ALA A 172 20.99 -2.19 9.05
N ALA A 173 20.37 -2.70 8.00
CA ALA A 173 18.94 -2.52 7.74
C ALA A 173 18.28 -3.88 7.53
N TRP A 174 17.05 -4.01 8.00
CA TRP A 174 16.24 -5.21 7.84
C TRP A 174 14.81 -4.85 7.46
N THR A 175 14.23 -5.67 6.58
CA THR A 175 12.84 -5.54 6.15
C THR A 175 12.17 -6.90 6.16
N GLY A 176 11.00 -6.97 6.77
CA GLY A 176 10.26 -8.20 6.99
C GLY A 176 8.76 -8.03 6.72
N ASN A 177 8.07 -9.17 6.71
CA ASN A 177 6.61 -9.24 6.60
C ASN A 177 6.10 -8.51 5.34
N ARG A 178 6.66 -8.90 4.19
CA ARG A 178 6.27 -8.42 2.86
C ARG A 178 5.31 -9.43 2.26
N PHE A 179 4.13 -8.96 1.85
CA PHE A 179 3.12 -9.80 1.22
C PHE A 179 3.09 -9.52 -0.28
N VAL A 180 2.79 -10.58 -1.05
CA VAL A 180 2.45 -10.44 -2.46
C VAL A 180 1.08 -9.77 -2.54
N GLU A 181 0.95 -8.83 -3.46
CA GLU A 181 -0.31 -8.14 -3.68
C GLU A 181 -1.40 -9.14 -4.11
N PRO A 182 -2.55 -9.20 -3.40
CA PRO A 182 -3.63 -10.08 -3.79
C PRO A 182 -4.27 -9.59 -5.10
N SER A 183 -4.59 -10.51 -6.00
CA SER A 183 -5.32 -10.18 -7.23
C SER A 183 -6.80 -9.94 -6.95
N LEU A 184 -7.30 -8.78 -7.37
CA LEU A 184 -8.70 -8.37 -7.31
C LEU A 184 -9.60 -9.31 -8.14
N VAL A 185 -9.20 -9.62 -9.38
CA VAL A 185 -9.97 -10.52 -10.28
C VAL A 185 -10.01 -11.93 -9.72
N ARG A 186 -8.90 -12.47 -9.21
CA ARG A 186 -8.86 -13.87 -8.73
C ARG A 186 -9.69 -14.13 -7.49
N ARG A 187 -10.14 -13.08 -6.80
CA ARG A 187 -10.98 -13.15 -5.60
C ARG A 187 -12.45 -12.83 -5.88
N THR A 188 -12.85 -12.87 -7.14
CA THR A 188 -14.26 -12.79 -7.54
C THR A 188 -14.89 -14.19 -7.62
N SER A 189 -16.22 -14.26 -7.55
CA SER A 189 -16.95 -15.54 -7.61
C SER A 189 -16.81 -16.28 -8.93
N ARG A 190 -16.47 -15.61 -10.05
CA ARG A 190 -16.28 -16.26 -11.36
C ARG A 190 -15.18 -17.32 -11.33
N ILE A 191 -14.08 -17.05 -10.64
CA ILE A 191 -12.97 -18.00 -10.51
C ILE A 191 -13.34 -19.17 -9.58
N ALA A 192 -14.09 -18.91 -8.52
CA ALA A 192 -14.57 -19.97 -7.62
C ALA A 192 -15.56 -20.94 -8.30
N ARG A 193 -16.41 -20.43 -9.19
CA ARG A 193 -17.34 -21.26 -9.98
C ARG A 193 -16.61 -22.13 -11.00
N GLN A 194 -15.58 -21.59 -11.66
CA GLN A 194 -14.76 -22.34 -12.60
C GLN A 194 -14.07 -23.55 -11.97
N LEU A 195 -13.55 -23.42 -10.74
CA LEU A 195 -12.95 -24.54 -10.00
C LEU A 195 -13.95 -25.63 -9.64
N ALA A 196 -15.24 -25.30 -9.55
CA ALA A 196 -16.31 -26.27 -9.29
C ALA A 196 -16.80 -26.98 -10.57
N GLU A 197 -16.58 -26.38 -11.74
CA GLU A 197 -16.98 -26.91 -13.05
C GLU A 197 -15.84 -27.63 -13.78
N SER A 198 -14.61 -27.59 -13.25
CA SER A 198 -13.47 -28.34 -13.78
C SER A 198 -13.52 -29.78 -13.25
N PRO A 199 -13.55 -30.82 -14.12
CA PRO A 199 -13.67 -32.23 -13.73
C PRO A 199 -12.42 -32.78 -13.02
#